data_AF-A0A9W6HN45-F1
#
_entry.id   AF-A0A9W6HN45-F1
#
_cell.length_a   1.000
_cell.length_b   1.000
_cell.length_c   1.000
_cell.angle_alpha   90.00
_cell.angle_beta   90.00
_cell.angle_gamma   90.00
#
_symmetry.space_group_name_H-M   'P 1'
#
loop_
_entity.id
_entity.type
_entity.pdbx_description
1 polymer ?
#
loop_
_entity_poly.entity_id
_entity_poly.type
_entity_poly.pdbx_seq_one_letter_code
_entity_poly.pdbx_strand_id
1 'polypeptide(L)'
;MPLMLVVILVSLVQNQSIVYFAFVALWLYILVVVGDMIITSHNAKKRAKATFGDRTEKGLGWYAAMRTVQMRFMRLPKPQVKRGQRPA
;
A
#
# COMPACT_ATOMS: atom_id res chain seq x y z
N MET A 1 -4.72 4.27 -3.27
CA MET A 1 -4.91 5.13 -4.45
C MET A 1 -6.37 5.21 -4.93
N PRO A 2 -7.19 4.14 -4.95
CA PRO A 2 -8.61 4.26 -5.33
C PRO A 2 -9.44 5.12 -4.38
N LEU A 3 -9.10 5.11 -3.09
CA LEU A 3 -9.85 5.81 -2.05
C LEU A 3 -9.86 7.34 -2.22
N MET A 4 -8.79 7.93 -2.77
CA MET A 4 -8.70 9.38 -2.96
C MET A 4 -9.75 9.87 -3.96
N LEU A 5 -10.05 9.07 -4.99
CA LEU A 5 -11.12 9.36 -5.94
C LEU A 5 -12.50 9.33 -5.28
N VAL A 6 -12.72 8.41 -4.34
CA VAL A 6 -13.99 8.31 -3.60
C VAL A 6 -14.22 9.58 -2.77
N VAL A 7 -13.19 10.08 -2.09
CA VAL A 7 -13.31 11.33 -1.30
C VAL A 7 -13.60 12.53 -2.21
N ILE A 8 -12.95 12.62 -3.37
CA ILE A 8 -13.22 13.69 -4.34
C ILE A 8 -14.67 13.64 -4.82
N LEU A 9 -15.19 12.46 -5.17
CA LEU A 9 -16.59 12.30 -5.58
C LEU A 9 -17.57 12.68 -4.47
N VAL A 10 -17.27 12.34 -3.21
CA VAL A 10 -18.08 12.72 -2.06
C VAL A 10 -18.03 14.24 -1.81
N SER A 11 -16.91 14.90 -2.13
CA SER A 11 -16.78 16.36 -1.98
C SER A 11 -17.64 17.17 -2.95
N LEU A 12 -18.12 16.56 -4.05
CA LEU A 12 -19.06 17.19 -4.98
C LEU A 12 -20.48 17.29 -4.41
N VAL A 13 -20.75 16.59 -3.29
CA VAL A 13 -22.02 16.68 -2.58
C VAL A 13 -22.02 17.96 -1.72
N GLN A 14 -22.95 18.88 -1.98
CA GLN A 14 -23.11 20.15 -1.24
C GLN A 14 -23.76 19.94 0.15
N ASN A 15 -23.28 18.97 0.91
CA ASN A 15 -23.71 18.73 2.28
C ASN A 15 -22.49 18.69 3.21
N GLN A 16 -22.36 19.73 4.02
CA GLN A 16 -21.20 19.95 4.89
C GLN A 16 -21.01 18.82 5.93
N SER A 17 -22.11 18.21 6.40
CA SER A 17 -22.04 17.08 7.33
C SER A 17 -21.41 15.85 6.67
N ILE A 18 -21.79 15.55 5.43
CA ILE A 18 -21.27 14.41 4.66
C ILE A 18 -19.76 14.59 4.40
N VAL A 19 -19.36 15.79 3.98
CA VAL A 19 -17.94 16.11 3.73
C VAL A 19 -17.10 15.96 5.01
N TYR A 20 -17.60 16.42 6.16
CA TYR A 20 -16.91 16.28 7.44
C TYR A 20 -16.66 14.81 7.80
N PHE A 21 -17.69 13.96 7.77
CA PHE A 21 -17.53 12.53 8.07
C PHE A 21 -16.60 11.82 7.08
N ALA A 22 -16.66 12.18 5.80
CA ALA A 22 -15.74 11.66 4.79
C ALA A 22 -14.28 12.01 5.09
N PHE A 23 -14.03 13.22 5.61
CA PHE A 23 -12.70 13.67 5.99
C PHE A 23 -12.16 12.91 7.21
N VAL A 24 -13.00 12.69 8.22
CA VAL A 24 -12.65 11.87 9.39
C VAL A 24 -12.34 10.42 8.97
N ALA A 25 -13.16 9.84 8.09
CA ALA A 25 -12.95 8.50 7.56
C ALA A 25 -11.64 8.40 6.76
N LEU A 26 -11.29 9.43 5.98
CA LEU A 26 -10.01 9.50 5.26
C LEU A 26 -8.82 9.46 6.23
N TRP A 27 -8.85 10.25 7.30
CA TRP A 27 -7.77 10.25 8.30
C TRP A 27 -7.62 8.90 9.00
N LEU A 28 -8.74 8.28 9.37
CA LEU A 28 -8.75 6.95 10.00
C LEU A 28 -8.16 5.90 9.04
N TYR A 29 -8.51 5.96 7.76
CA TYR A 29 -7.90 5.11 6.73
C TYR A 29 -6.40 5.36 6.58
N ILE A 30 -5.94 6.61 6.57
CA ILE A 30 -4.51 6.93 6.48
C ILE A 30 -3.75 6.30 7.65
N LEU A 31 -4.29 6.37 8.87
CA LEU A 31 -3.68 5.71 10.04
C LEU A 31 -3.56 4.19 9.85
N VAL A 32 -4.59 3.54 9.34
CA VAL A 32 -4.55 2.09 9.03
C VAL A 32 -3.48 1.77 7.99
N VAL A 33 -3.37 2.57 6.92
CA VAL A 33 -2.35 2.38 5.87
C VAL A 33 -0.94 2.56 6.42
N VAL A 34 -0.71 3.58 7.25
CA VAL A 34 0.59 3.79 7.91
C VAL A 34 0.93 2.61 8.82
N GLY A 35 -0.05 2.10 9.57
CA GLY A 35 0.12 0.90 10.39
C GLY A 35 0.54 -0.32 9.56
N ASP A 36 -0.17 -0.60 8.46
CA ASP A 36 0.18 -1.70 7.54
C ASP A 36 1.57 -1.55 6.93
N MET A 37 1.97 -0.32 6.63
CA MET A 37 3.30 0.02 6.12
C MET A 37 4.42 -0.33 7.13
N ILE A 38 4.20 0.00 8.40
CA ILE A 38 5.14 -0.31 9.49
C ILE A 38 5.23 -1.83 9.70
N ILE A 39 4.07 -2.51 9.76
CA ILE A 39 4.00 -3.97 9.93
C ILE A 39 4.71 -4.67 8.75
N THR A 40 4.45 -4.24 7.52
CA THR A 40 5.09 -4.80 6.33
C THR A 40 6.60 -4.57 6.33
N SER A 41 7.06 -3.37 6.68
CA SER A 41 8.49 -3.06 6.79
C SER A 41 9.19 -3.95 7.82
N HIS A 42 8.55 -4.17 8.97
CA HIS A 42 9.07 -5.05 10.02
C HIS A 42 9.09 -6.52 9.58
N ASN A 43 7.99 -7.01 9.01
CA ASN A 43 7.88 -8.39 8.51
C ASN A 43 8.85 -8.68 7.35
N ALA A 44 9.04 -7.72 6.45
CA ALA A 44 9.99 -7.85 5.35
C ALA A 44 11.42 -8.00 5.86
N LYS A 45 11.83 -7.16 6.83
CA LYS A 45 13.15 -7.27 7.47
C LYS A 45 13.31 -8.59 8.23
N LYS A 46 12.31 -9.00 9.00
CA LYS A 46 12.33 -10.26 9.78
C LYS A 46 12.50 -11.48 8.88
N ARG A 47 11.72 -11.55 7.79
CA ARG A 47 11.79 -12.67 6.82
C ARG A 47 13.10 -12.66 6.03
N ALA A 48 13.56 -11.48 5.60
CA ALA A 48 14.83 -11.36 4.90
C ALA A 48 16.00 -11.82 5.78
N LYS A 49 16.01 -11.45 7.06
CA LYS A 49 17.02 -11.93 8.02
C LYS A 49 16.98 -13.45 8.21
N ALA A 50 15.80 -14.05 8.24
CA ALA A 50 15.65 -15.50 8.38
C ALA A 50 16.17 -16.28 7.16
N THR A 51 16.02 -15.73 5.94
CA THR A 51 16.43 -16.40 4.70
C THR A 51 17.88 -16.08 4.28
N PHE A 52 18.30 -14.82 4.43
CA PHE A 52 19.57 -14.30 3.90
C PHE A 52 20.58 -13.91 4.98
N GLY A 53 20.23 -14.05 6.27
CA GLY A 53 21.10 -13.68 7.38
C GLY A 53 21.39 -12.17 7.44
N ASP A 54 22.63 -11.81 7.79
CA ASP A 54 23.06 -10.41 7.95
C ASP A 54 23.33 -9.68 6.62
N ARG A 55 23.21 -10.34 5.47
CA ARG A 55 23.30 -9.71 4.14
C ARG A 55 21.99 -9.00 3.74
N THR A 56 21.40 -8.25 4.66
CA THR A 56 20.17 -7.50 4.38
C THR A 56 20.50 -6.06 3.99
N GLU A 57 20.12 -5.67 2.77
CA GLU A 57 20.35 -4.32 2.25
C GLU A 57 19.65 -3.24 3.08
N LYS A 58 20.33 -2.08 3.23
CA LYS A 58 19.75 -0.91 3.91
C LYS A 58 18.54 -0.41 3.09
N GLY A 59 17.44 -0.12 3.79
CA GLY A 59 16.21 0.39 3.17
C GLY A 59 15.22 -0.66 2.66
N LEU A 60 15.50 -1.97 2.82
CA LEU A 60 14.60 -3.05 2.39
C LEU A 60 13.15 -2.89 2.92
N GLY A 61 13.01 -2.51 4.19
CA GLY A 61 11.69 -2.31 4.80
C GLY A 61 10.90 -1.16 4.18
N TRP A 62 11.56 -0.03 3.87
CA TRP A 62 10.95 1.12 3.20
C TRP A 62 10.59 0.79 1.75
N TYR A 63 11.46 0.05 1.06
CA TYR A 63 11.19 -0.44 -0.28
C TYR A 63 9.99 -1.39 -0.33
N ALA A 64 9.91 -2.34 0.61
CA ALA A 64 8.79 -3.27 0.72
C ALA A 64 7.47 -2.54 0.99
N ALA A 65 7.50 -1.57 1.91
CA ALA A 65 6.39 -0.67 2.22
C ALA A 65 5.88 0.11 1.00
N MET A 66 6.77 0.74 0.23
CA MET A 66 6.36 1.47 -0.97
C MET A 66 5.70 0.55 -2.02
N ARG A 67 6.11 -0.72 -2.04
CA ARG A 67 5.62 -1.71 -3.01
C ARG A 67 4.23 -2.25 -2.68
N THR A 68 3.75 -2.17 -1.44
CA THR A 68 2.37 -2.56 -1.10
C THR A 68 1.35 -1.56 -1.62
N VAL A 69 1.71 -0.27 -1.66
CA VAL A 69 0.84 0.81 -2.15
C VAL A 69 0.62 0.72 -3.67
N GLN A 70 1.62 0.23 -4.39
CA GLN A 70 1.53 0.03 -5.83
C GLN A 70 0.78 -1.27 -6.15
N MET A 71 -0.50 -1.13 -6.48
CA MET A 71 -1.33 -2.19 -7.06
C MET A 71 -0.66 -2.79 -8.29
N ARG A 72 -0.78 -4.11 -8.46
CA ARG A 72 -0.04 -4.90 -9.46
C ARG A 72 -0.27 -4.44 -10.90
N PHE A 73 -1.44 -3.86 -11.20
CA PHE A 73 -1.75 -3.35 -12.54
C PHE A 73 -1.00 -2.06 -12.90
N MET A 74 -0.55 -1.29 -11.90
CA MET A 74 0.20 -0.04 -12.10
C MET A 74 1.70 -0.29 -12.30
N ARG A 75 2.15 -1.53 -12.16
CA ARG A 75 3.57 -1.91 -12.29
C ARG A 75 3.89 -2.13 -13.78
N LEU A 76 4.93 -1.47 -14.27
CA LEU A 76 5.56 -1.76 -15.57
C LEU A 76 6.94 -2.43 -15.34
N PRO A 77 7.41 -3.33 -16.24
CA PRO A 77 6.68 -3.97 -17.33
C PRO A 77 5.54 -4.85 -16.78
N LYS A 78 4.41 -4.88 -17.50
CA LYS A 78 3.21 -5.60 -17.06
C LYS A 78 3.55 -7.08 -16.83
N PRO A 79 2.89 -7.75 -15.87
CA PRO A 79 3.14 -9.16 -15.61
C PRO A 79 3.00 -9.99 -16.89
N GLN A 80 4.08 -10.63 -17.32
CA GLN A 80 4.12 -11.53 -18.49
C GLN A 80 3.26 -12.79 -18.28
N VAL A 81 2.93 -13.13 -17.02
CA VAL A 81 2.13 -14.29 -16.65
C VAL A 81 0.98 -13.94 -15.69
N LYS A 82 -0.14 -14.65 -15.84
CA LYS A 82 -1.31 -14.58 -14.94
C LYS A 82 -0.99 -15.19 -13.57
N ARG A 83 -1.80 -14.88 -12.53
CA ARG A 83 -1.64 -15.49 -11.19
C ARG A 83 -1.66 -17.02 -11.32
N GLY A 84 -0.64 -17.69 -10.77
CA GLY A 84 -0.53 -19.15 -10.75
C GLY A 84 0.21 -19.78 -11.93
N GLN A 85 0.59 -19.01 -12.95
CA GLN A 85 1.38 -19.54 -14.06
C GLN A 85 2.88 -19.31 -13.85
N ARG A 86 3.68 -20.32 -14.20
CA ARG A 86 5.14 -20.23 -14.18
C ARG A 86 5.60 -19.48 -15.43
N PRO A 87 6.51 -18.48 -15.29
CA PRO A 87 7.20 -17.94 -16.45
C PRO A 87 8.01 -19.07 -17.11
N ALA A 88 7.99 -19.11 -18.44
CA ALA A 88 8.88 -19.96 -19.23
C ALA A 88 10.34 -19.53 -19.04
#